data_AF-A0A1I1NSC6-F1
#
_entry.id   AF-A0A1I1NSC6-F1
#
_cell.length_a   1.000
_cell.length_b   1.000
_cell.length_c   1.000
_cell.angle_alpha   90.00
_cell.angle_beta   90.00
_cell.angle_gamma   90.00
#
_symmetry.space_group_name_H-M   'P 1'
#
loop_
_entity.id
_entity.type
_entity.pdbx_description
1 polymer ?
#
loop_
_entity_poly.entity_id
_entity_poly.type
_entity_poly.pdbx_seq_one_letter_code
_entity_poly.pdbx_strand_id
1 'polypeptide(L)' 'MHDISILFKIGGAGILLVVLDKVLTSSGKGDVAAITNIAGTVIILLMIVSLIGDLFNTVKTMFVM' A
#
# COMPACT_ATOMS: atom_id res chain seq x y z
N MET A 1 -16.91 -11.57 8.64
CA MET A 1 -15.52 -11.54 9.16
C MET A 1 -14.63 -10.90 8.09
N HIS A 2 -14.66 -9.58 7.87
CA HIS A 2 -13.99 -8.98 6.70
C HIS A 2 -13.15 -7.72 6.92
N ASP A 3 -13.14 -7.10 8.10
CA ASP A 3 -12.72 -5.68 8.11
C ASP A 3 -11.22 -5.41 8.32
N ILE A 4 -10.44 -6.38 8.81
CA ILE A 4 -9.02 -6.12 9.17
C ILE A 4 -8.02 -6.67 8.12
N SER A 5 -8.43 -7.60 7.26
CA SER A 5 -7.51 -8.23 6.30
C SER A 5 -6.87 -7.22 5.34
N ILE A 6 -7.62 -6.17 4.97
CA ILE A 6 -7.14 -5.08 4.13
C ILE A 6 -6.09 -4.22 4.87
N LEU A 7 -6.34 -3.91 6.14
CA LEU A 7 -5.40 -3.16 6.98
C LEU A 7 -4.10 -3.94 7.18
N PHE A 8 -4.17 -5.25 7.37
CA PHE A 8 -2.99 -6.12 7.41
C PHE A 8 -2.24 -6.16 6.09
N LYS A 9 -2.93 -6.13 4.96
CA LYS A 9 -2.30 -6.17 3.63
C LYS A 9 -1.50 -4.89 3.36
N ILE A 10 -2.07 -3.73 3.68
CA ILE A 10 -1.40 -2.43 3.53
C ILE A 10 -0.27 -2.27 4.55
N GLY A 11 -0.52 -2.61 5.83
CA GLY A 11 0.49 -2.55 6.88
C GLY A 11 1.67 -3.50 6.62
N GLY A 12 1.38 -4.72 6.15
CA GLY A 12 2.40 -5.70 5.76
C GLY A 12 3.24 -5.24 4.57
N ALA A 13 2.62 -4.60 3.56
CA ALA A 13 3.35 -3.98 2.46
C ALA A 13 4.29 -2.85 2.94
N GLY A 14 3.84 -2.05 3.91
CA GLY A 14 4.68 -1.01 4.54
C GLY A 14 5.88 -1.57 5.30
N ILE A 15 5.68 -2.62 6.10
CA ILE A 15 6.76 -3.31 6.80
C ILE A 15 7.78 -3.88 5.80
N LEU A 16 7.31 -4.55 4.75
CA LEU A 16 8.17 -5.08 3.69
C LEU A 16 9.00 -3.98 3.03
N LEU A 17 8.38 -2.83 2.75
CA LEU A 17 9.07 -1.68 2.17
C LEU A 17 10.24 -1.20 3.04
N VAL A 18 10.01 -1.07 4.35
CA VAL A 18 11.04 -0.65 5.31
C VAL A 18 12.16 -1.69 5.42
N VAL A 19 11.82 -2.98 5.39
CA VAL A 19 12.82 -4.05 5.40
C VAL A 19 13.66 -4.01 4.12
N LEU A 20 13.03 -3.84 2.95
CA LEU A 20 13.73 -3.72 1.66
C LEU A 20 14.66 -2.51 1.62
N ASP A 21 14.21 -1.36 2.10
CA ASP A 21 15.01 -0.14 2.19
C ASP A 21 16.28 -0.36 3.04
N LYS A 22 16.12 -0.96 4.23
CA LYS A 22 17.25 -1.29 5.11
C LYS A 22 18.22 -2.27 4.47
N VAL A 23 17.72 -3.29 3.77
CA VAL A 23 18.55 -4.30 3.10
C VAL A 23 19.30 -3.72 1.90
N LEU A 24 18.65 -2.87 1.10
CA LEU A 24 19.28 -2.22 -0.05
C LEU A 24 20.34 -1.21 0.39
N THR A 25 20.03 -0.43 1.43
CA THR A 25 20.97 0.54 2.00
C THR A 25 22.17 -0.16 2.65
N SER A 26 21.95 -1.25 3.39
CA SER A 26 23.05 -2.03 3.98
C SER A 26 23.93 -2.74 2.94
N SER A 27 23.38 -3.02 1.75
CA SER A 27 24.11 -3.58 0.61
C SER A 27 24.90 -2.54 -0.19
N GLY A 28 24.94 -1.28 0.25
CA GLY A 28 25.63 -0.18 -0.44
C GLY A 28 24.88 0.37 -1.66
N LYS A 29 23.61 -0.01 -1.86
CA LYS A 29 22.77 0.43 -2.99
C LYS A 29 21.77 1.51 -2.57
N GLY A 30 22.26 2.61 -2.02
CA GLY A 30 21.42 3.72 -1.53
C GLY A 30 20.50 4.32 -2.59
N ASP A 31 20.98 4.51 -3.81
CA ASP A 31 20.16 5.06 -4.91
C ASP A 31 18.98 4.15 -5.28
N VAL A 32 19.20 2.83 -5.26
CA VAL A 32 18.17 1.83 -5.53
C VAL A 32 17.17 1.76 -4.38
N ALA A 33 17.64 1.91 -3.14
CA ALA A 33 16.76 2.00 -1.97
C ALA A 33 15.80 3.18 -2.08
N ALA A 34 16.30 4.36 -2.45
CA ALA A 34 15.49 5.56 -2.63
C ALA A 34 14.40 5.38 -3.70
N ILE A 35 14.75 4.86 -4.88
CA ILE A 35 13.80 4.59 -5.96
C ILE A 35 12.74 3.56 -5.51
N THR A 36 13.18 2.51 -4.79
CA THR A 36 12.29 1.46 -4.28
C THR A 36 11.29 2.02 -3.27
N ASN A 37 11.74 2.94 -2.40
CA ASN A 37 10.86 3.58 -1.41
C ASN A 37 9.78 4.44 -2.08
N ILE A 38 10.15 5.21 -3.12
CA ILE A 38 9.18 5.98 -3.91
C ILE A 38 8.19 5.03 -4.61
N ALA A 39 8.68 4.00 -5.29
CA ALA A 39 7.84 3.04 -6.00
C ALA A 39 6.87 2.30 -5.06
N GLY A 40 7.37 1.83 -3.92
CA GLY A 40 6.56 1.16 -2.91
C GLY A 40 5.51 2.08 -2.30
N THR A 41 5.85 3.35 -2.05
CA THR A 41 4.88 4.35 -1.56
C THR A 41 3.77 4.58 -2.58
N VAL A 42 4.11 4.73 -3.86
CA VAL A 42 3.12 4.86 -4.94
C VAL A 42 2.20 3.64 -5.00
N ILE A 43 2.74 2.42 -4.89
CA ILE A 43 1.94 1.18 -4.87
C ILE A 43 0.95 1.19 -3.69
N ILE A 44 1.39 1.62 -2.49
CA ILE A 44 0.51 1.73 -1.32
C ILE A 44 -0.61 2.74 -1.57
N LEU A 45 -0.29 3.90 -2.15
CA LEU A 45 -1.30 4.90 -2.49
C LEU A 45 -2.34 4.36 -3.49
N LEU A 46 -1.91 3.60 -4.50
CA LEU A 46 -2.83 2.96 -5.45
C LEU A 46 -3.77 1.95 -4.77
N MET A 47 -3.27 1.17 -3.81
CA MET A 47 -4.12 0.29 -3.01
C MET A 47 -5.18 1.06 -2.22
N ILE A 48 -4.81 2.21 -1.64
CA ILE A 48 -5.74 3.08 -0.91
C ILE A 48 -6.81 3.67 -1.86
N VAL A 49 -6.42 4.13 -3.05
CA VAL A 49 -7.36 4.67 -4.05
C VAL A 49 -8.40 3.63 -4.45
N SER A 50 -8.00 2.38 -4.68
CA SER A 50 -8.92 1.29 -4.99
C SER A 50 -9.95 1.09 -3.88
N LEU A 51 -9.53 1.12 -2.61
CA LEU A 51 -10.42 0.97 -1.46
C LEU A 51 -11.43 2.11 -1.36
N ILE A 52 -10.98 3.34 -1.61
CA ILE A 52 -11.88 4.49 -1.67
C ILE A 52 -12.91 4.29 -2.79
N GLY A 53 -12.49 3.80 -3.96
CA GLY A 53 -13.39 3.47 -5.07
C GLY A 53 -14.46 2.44 -4.69
N ASP A 54 -14.07 1.39 -3.98
CA ASP A 54 -14.99 0.35 -3.49
C ASP A 54 -16.01 0.92 -2.47
N LEU A 55 -15.56 1.82 -1.59
CA LEU A 55 -16.45 2.53 -0.67
C LEU A 55 -17.45 3.41 -1.44
N PHE A 56 -16.98 4.17 -2.43
CA PHE A 56 -17.85 5.00 -3.26
C PHE A 56 -18.88 4.16 -4.03
N ASN A 57 -18.48 3.02 -4.58
CA ASN A 57 -19.39 2.09 -5.24
C ASN A 57 -20.43 1.53 -4.25
N THR A 58 -20.01 1.18 -3.04
CA THR A 58 -20.92 0.71 -1.98
C THR A 58 -21.96 1.77 -1.64
N VAL A 59 -21.52 3.01 -1.43
CA VAL A 59 -22.41 4.15 -1.17
C VAL A 59 -23.39 4.35 -2.33
N LYS A 60 -22.89 4.40 -3.57
CA LYS A 60 -23.73 4.56 -4.76
C LYS A 60 -24.79 3.47 -4.87
N THR A 61 -24.43 2.23 -4.57
CA THR A 61 -25.36 1.08 -4.64
C THR A 61 -26.47 1.20 -3.60
N MET A 62 -26.19 1.72 -2.40
CA MET A 62 -27.21 1.97 -1.37
C MET A 62 -28.19 3.09 -1.73
N PHE A 63 -27.78 4.07 -2.55
CA PHE A 63 -28.64 5.17 -2.98
C PHE A 63 -29.38 4.90 -4.31
N VAL A 64 -28.96 3.89 -5.07
CA VAL A 64 -29.59 3.49 -6.35
C VAL A 64 -30.63 2.37 -6.15
N MET A 65 -30.61 1.69 -5.00
CA MET A 65 -31.61 0.70 -4.58
C MET A 65 -32.76 1.38 -3.83
#